data_AF-A0A9X3USZ6-F1
#
_entry.id   AF-A0A9X3USZ6-F1
#
_cell.length_a   1.000
_cell.length_b   1.000
_cell.length_c   1.000
_cell.angle_alpha   90.00
_cell.angle_beta   90.00
_cell.angle_gamma   90.00
#
_symmetry.space_group_name_H-M   'P 1'
#
loop_
_entity.id
_entity.type
_entity.pdbx_description
1 polymer ?
#
loop_
_entity_poly.entity_id
_entity_poly.type
_entity_poly.pdbx_seq_one_letter_code
_entity_poly.pdbx_strand_id
1 'polypeptide(L)'
;MDREISPLTGDYTSKQISTLQNAVYIRLTTPLGAYWADGRVGSLLHLIQREKDVERVGLLAQQYAEEALKPLLDDGRASEVTVSYKQPKNGILLLLISVKDNRGNAFEFKHPVKLI
;
A
#
# COMPACT_ATOMS: atom_id res chain seq x y z
N MET A 1 -15.84 -10.81 7.44
CA MET A 1 -16.12 -9.42 7.05
C MET A 1 -15.41 -8.56 8.06
N ASP A 2 -14.65 -7.58 7.60
CA ASP A 2 -13.82 -6.76 8.47
C ASP A 2 -14.37 -5.33 8.50
N ARG A 3 -14.20 -4.62 9.61
CA ARG A 3 -14.46 -3.17 9.63
C ARG A 3 -13.43 -2.48 8.77
N GLU A 4 -13.87 -1.60 7.88
CA GLU A 4 -12.98 -0.83 7.02
C GLU A 4 -12.09 0.09 7.86
N ILE A 5 -10.81 0.17 7.52
CA ILE A 5 -9.89 1.17 8.04
C ILE A 5 -9.90 2.38 7.10
N SER A 6 -10.14 3.56 7.65
CA SER A 6 -10.04 4.83 6.93
C SER A 6 -8.58 5.14 6.64
N PRO A 7 -8.15 5.26 5.36
CA PRO A 7 -6.78 5.62 5.05
C PRO A 7 -6.40 7.04 5.50
N LEU A 8 -7.40 7.89 5.76
CA LEU A 8 -7.22 9.27 6.17
C LEU A 8 -6.93 9.40 7.67
N THR A 9 -7.56 8.57 8.51
CA THR A 9 -7.48 8.67 9.97
C THR A 9 -6.71 7.50 10.60
N GLY A 10 -6.62 6.35 9.93
CA GLY A 10 -6.08 5.11 10.51
C GLY A 10 -7.06 4.37 11.44
N ASP A 11 -8.24 4.95 11.70
CA ASP A 11 -9.28 4.36 12.53
C ASP A 11 -10.27 3.52 11.72
N TYR A 12 -11.02 2.68 12.43
CA TYR A 12 -12.14 1.95 11.84
C TYR A 12 -13.31 2.88 11.48
N THR A 13 -13.89 2.67 10.30
CA THR A 13 -15.15 3.28 9.91
C THR A 13 -16.34 2.42 10.39
N SER A 14 -17.56 2.94 10.23
CA SER A 14 -18.79 2.18 10.48
C SER A 14 -19.10 1.15 9.39
N LYS A 15 -18.36 1.17 8.27
CA LYS A 15 -18.59 0.28 7.13
C LYS A 15 -17.88 -1.05 7.33
N GLN A 16 -18.50 -2.11 6.82
CA GLN A 16 -17.85 -3.40 6.67
C GLN A 16 -17.42 -3.58 5.22
N ILE A 17 -16.25 -4.18 5.03
CA ILE A 17 -15.71 -4.52 3.73
C ILE A 17 -15.40 -6.01 3.66
N SER A 18 -15.55 -6.55 2.45
CA SER A 18 -15.10 -7.89 2.06
C SER A 18 -13.87 -7.85 1.15
N THR A 19 -13.30 -6.65 0.95
CA THR A 19 -12.18 -6.39 0.06
C THR A 19 -10.84 -6.53 0.78
N LEU A 20 -9.74 -6.52 0.03
CA LEU A 20 -8.38 -6.56 0.58
C LEU A 20 -7.86 -5.18 1.04
N GLN A 21 -8.71 -4.15 1.09
CA GLN A 21 -8.31 -2.76 1.39
C GLN A 21 -7.53 -2.64 2.69
N ASN A 22 -8.00 -3.25 3.77
CA ASN A 22 -7.31 -3.21 5.06
C ASN A 22 -5.93 -3.86 4.98
N ALA A 23 -5.82 -5.00 4.29
CA ALA A 23 -4.56 -5.71 4.14
C ALA A 23 -3.55 -4.90 3.34
N VAL A 24 -4.00 -4.24 2.25
CA VAL A 24 -3.18 -3.31 1.46
C VAL A 24 -2.74 -2.13 2.31
N TYR A 25 -3.69 -1.47 3.00
CA TYR A 25 -3.39 -0.31 3.83
C TYR A 25 -2.34 -0.60 4.90
N ILE A 26 -2.54 -1.67 5.70
CA ILE A 26 -1.62 -2.05 6.78
C ILE A 26 -0.22 -2.35 6.23
N ARG A 27 -0.12 -3.08 5.12
CA ARG A 27 1.18 -3.43 4.52
C ARG A 27 1.93 -2.20 4.00
N LEU A 28 1.23 -1.21 3.46
CA LEU A 28 1.87 0.02 2.96
C LEU A 28 2.27 0.96 4.10
N THR A 29 1.45 1.11 5.15
CA THR A 29 1.69 2.07 6.24
C THR A 29 2.61 1.55 7.34
N THR A 30 2.67 0.25 7.55
CA THR A 30 3.53 -0.35 8.59
C THR A 30 4.98 -0.35 8.12
N PRO A 31 5.94 0.19 8.91
CA PRO A 31 7.36 0.05 8.60
C PRO A 31 7.78 -1.43 8.60
N LEU A 32 8.48 -1.86 7.55
CA LEU A 32 8.99 -3.22 7.46
C LEU A 32 9.86 -3.56 8.69
N GLY A 33 9.59 -4.70 9.34
CA GLY A 33 10.27 -5.12 10.56
C GLY A 33 9.69 -4.59 11.88
N ALA A 34 8.75 -3.65 11.84
CA ALA A 34 8.17 -3.06 13.05
C ALA A 34 6.98 -3.86 13.62
N TYR A 35 6.36 -4.74 12.82
CA TYR A 35 5.22 -5.52 13.27
C TYR A 35 5.65 -6.68 14.17
N TRP A 36 5.19 -6.66 15.42
CA TRP A 36 5.68 -7.55 16.49
C TRP A 36 5.43 -9.05 16.25
N ALA A 37 4.36 -9.39 15.53
CA ALA A 37 3.99 -10.79 15.29
C ALA A 37 4.71 -11.39 14.07
N ASP A 38 5.06 -10.56 13.09
CA ASP A 38 5.74 -10.98 11.87
C ASP A 38 6.51 -9.78 11.26
N GLY A 39 7.83 -9.82 11.36
CA GLY A 39 8.71 -8.76 10.84
C GLY A 39 8.68 -8.61 9.31
N ARG A 40 8.06 -9.55 8.58
CA ARG A 40 7.88 -9.46 7.12
C ARG A 40 6.70 -8.58 6.73
N VAL A 41 5.86 -8.18 7.68
CA VAL A 41 4.75 -7.26 7.44
C VAL A 41 5.27 -5.83 7.38
N GLY A 42 4.91 -5.12 6.32
CA GLY A 42 5.18 -3.71 6.15
C GLY A 42 5.89 -3.37 4.85
N SER A 43 6.30 -2.11 4.73
CA SER A 43 7.00 -1.56 3.57
C SER A 43 8.18 -0.68 3.99
N LEU A 44 9.08 -0.45 3.04
CA LEU A 44 10.17 0.53 3.16
C LEU A 44 9.74 1.96 2.77
N LEU A 45 8.43 2.21 2.55
CA LEU A 45 7.92 3.53 2.16
C LEU A 45 8.18 4.62 3.23
N HIS A 46 8.35 4.23 4.49
CA HIS A 46 8.74 5.14 5.56
C HIS A 46 10.13 5.76 5.36
N LEU A 47 11.03 5.08 4.63
CA LEU A 47 12.35 5.61 4.27
C LEU A 47 12.27 6.71 3.21
N ILE A 48 11.26 6.63 2.33
CA ILE A 48 11.05 7.57 1.23
C ILE A 48 10.57 8.93 1.72
N GLN A 49 9.98 9.02 2.92
CA GLN A 49 9.41 10.27 3.44
C GLN A 49 10.41 11.42 3.60
N ARG A 50 11.71 11.12 3.55
CA ARG A 50 12.80 12.08 3.66
C ARG A 50 13.58 12.29 2.36
N GLU A 51 13.16 11.62 1.28
CA GLU A 51 13.80 11.69 -0.02
C GLU A 51 13.30 12.89 -0.82
N LYS A 52 14.15 13.36 -1.73
CA LYS A 52 13.81 14.46 -2.64
C LYS A 52 12.76 14.04 -3.66
N ASP A 53 11.92 14.97 -4.10
CA ASP A 53 10.96 14.76 -5.19
C ASP A 53 11.62 14.62 -6.58
N VAL A 54 12.29 13.48 -6.81
CA VAL A 54 12.98 13.12 -8.05
C VAL A 54 12.46 11.78 -8.61
N GLU A 55 12.56 11.59 -9.92
CA GLU A 55 11.93 10.45 -10.63
C GLU A 55 12.38 9.07 -10.12
N ARG A 56 13.65 8.94 -9.72
CA ARG A 56 14.18 7.69 -9.13
C ARG A 56 13.40 7.28 -7.88
N VAL A 57 12.94 8.24 -7.08
CA VAL A 57 12.22 7.97 -5.84
C VAL A 57 10.85 7.36 -6.13
N GLY A 58 10.22 7.72 -7.25
CA GLY A 58 8.98 7.08 -7.64
C GLY A 58 9.12 5.63 -8.06
N LEU A 59 10.19 5.29 -8.77
CA LEU A 59 10.52 3.90 -9.06
C LEU A 59 10.77 3.10 -7.77
N LEU A 60 11.50 3.66 -6.80
CA LEU A 60 11.72 3.02 -5.49
C LEU A 60 10.41 2.83 -4.71
N ALA A 61 9.54 3.85 -4.72
CA ALA A 61 8.25 3.77 -4.04
C ALA A 61 7.36 2.67 -4.63
N GLN A 62 7.34 2.55 -5.95
CA GLN A 62 6.64 1.47 -6.63
C GLN A 62 7.21 0.10 -6.20
N GLN A 63 8.53 -0.09 -6.27
CA GLN A 63 9.18 -1.35 -5.89
C GLN A 63 8.88 -1.75 -4.44
N TYR A 64 9.00 -0.81 -3.49
CA TYR A 64 8.71 -1.08 -2.09
C TYR A 64 7.24 -1.43 -1.84
N ALA A 65 6.31 -0.84 -2.60
CA ALA A 65 4.91 -1.19 -2.52
C ALA A 65 4.63 -2.57 -3.15
N GLU A 66 5.25 -2.91 -4.27
CA GLU A 66 5.16 -4.25 -4.89
C GLU A 66 5.67 -5.34 -3.95
N GLU A 67 6.84 -5.13 -3.33
CA GLU A 67 7.41 -6.07 -2.34
C GLU A 67 6.51 -6.23 -1.12
N ALA A 68 5.97 -5.14 -0.58
CA ALA A 68 5.10 -5.17 0.59
C ALA A 68 3.78 -5.92 0.32
N LEU A 69 3.26 -5.85 -0.91
CA LEU A 69 2.01 -6.47 -1.34
C LEU A 69 2.17 -7.87 -1.90
N LYS A 70 3.38 -8.29 -2.27
CA LYS A 70 3.66 -9.62 -2.83
C LYS A 70 3.04 -10.78 -2.02
N PRO A 71 3.03 -10.78 -0.67
CA PRO A 71 2.42 -11.88 0.07
C PRO A 71 0.91 -12.02 -0.16
N LEU A 72 0.20 -10.99 -0.62
CA LEU A 72 -1.21 -11.14 -1.01
C LEU A 72 -1.40 -12.07 -2.21
N LEU A 73 -0.41 -12.11 -3.12
CA LEU A 73 -0.36 -13.05 -4.23
C LEU A 73 0.10 -14.43 -3.74
N ASP A 74 1.19 -14.48 -2.96
CA ASP A 74 1.77 -15.74 -2.47
C ASP A 74 0.78 -16.55 -1.61
N ASP A 75 -0.03 -15.87 -0.79
CA ASP A 75 -1.05 -16.49 0.06
C ASP A 75 -2.36 -16.80 -0.71
N GLY A 76 -2.45 -16.47 -2.01
CA GLY A 76 -3.63 -16.70 -2.84
C GLY A 76 -4.85 -15.81 -2.51
N ARG A 77 -4.64 -14.73 -1.75
CA ARG A 77 -5.70 -13.77 -1.38
C ARG A 77 -6.07 -12.87 -2.56
N ALA A 78 -5.06 -12.45 -3.32
CA ALA A 78 -5.19 -11.73 -4.58
C ALA A 78 -4.77 -12.62 -5.74
N SER A 79 -5.42 -12.45 -6.89
CA SER A 79 -5.01 -13.08 -8.16
C SER A 79 -4.07 -12.18 -8.96
N GLU A 80 -4.16 -10.86 -8.75
CA GLU A 80 -3.33 -9.87 -9.45
C GLU A 80 -3.15 -8.63 -8.57
N VAL A 81 -1.94 -8.06 -8.57
CA VAL A 81 -1.63 -6.78 -7.91
C VAL A 81 -0.78 -5.96 -8.87
N THR A 82 -1.26 -4.77 -9.21
CA THR A 82 -0.56 -3.83 -10.09
C THR A 82 -0.32 -2.55 -9.32
N VAL A 83 0.92 -2.09 -9.27
CA VAL A 83 1.31 -0.84 -8.63
C VAL A 83 1.88 0.09 -9.69
N SER A 84 1.42 1.33 -9.69
CA SER A 84 2.00 2.41 -10.50
C SER A 84 2.08 3.67 -9.64
N TYR A 85 2.78 4.69 -10.12
CA TYR A 85 2.89 5.95 -9.40
C TYR A 85 2.65 7.15 -10.30
N LYS A 86 2.13 8.22 -9.69
CA LYS A 86 2.06 9.55 -10.27
C LYS A 86 2.85 10.50 -9.40
N GLN A 87 3.82 11.18 -10.00
CA GLN A 87 4.71 12.10 -9.32
C GLN A 87 4.53 13.52 -9.88
N PRO A 88 3.57 14.31 -9.37
CA PRO A 88 3.30 15.66 -9.82
C PRO A 88 4.40 16.68 -9.49
N LYS A 89 5.47 16.28 -8.78
CA LYS A 89 6.60 17.14 -8.36
C LYS A 89 6.18 18.27 -7.40
N ASN A 90 5.33 17.94 -6.41
CA ASN A 90 4.79 18.88 -5.42
C ASN A 90 5.04 18.44 -3.96
N GLY A 91 6.03 17.58 -3.72
CA GLY A 91 6.31 17.00 -2.40
C GLY A 91 5.37 15.84 -2.03
N ILE A 92 4.56 15.36 -2.98
CA ILE A 92 3.72 14.18 -2.81
C ILE A 92 3.89 13.28 -4.03
N LEU A 93 4.19 12.01 -3.75
CA LEU A 93 4.08 10.93 -4.69
C LEU A 93 2.79 10.15 -4.44
N LEU A 94 2.03 9.86 -5.49
CA LEU A 94 0.79 9.11 -5.39
C LEU A 94 0.98 7.70 -5.94
N LEU A 95 0.95 6.69 -5.08
CA LEU A 95 0.86 5.30 -5.52
C LEU A 95 -0.59 4.98 -5.92
N LEU A 96 -0.75 4.35 -7.06
CA LEU A 96 -2.00 3.84 -7.62
C LEU A 96 -1.90 2.31 -7.62
N ILE A 97 -2.69 1.67 -6.76
CA ILE A 97 -2.66 0.22 -6.56
C ILE A 97 -3.97 -0.35 -7.09
N SER A 98 -3.90 -1.32 -7.98
CA SER A 98 -5.04 -2.14 -8.39
C SER A 98 -4.85 -3.55 -7.86
N VAL A 99 -5.85 -4.08 -7.16
CA VAL A 99 -5.83 -5.44 -6.62
C VAL A 99 -7.05 -6.20 -7.10
N LYS A 100 -6.81 -7.35 -7.73
CA LYS A 100 -7.86 -8.29 -8.09
C LYS A 100 -7.90 -9.42 -7.07
N ASP A 101 -9.04 -9.65 -6.45
CA ASP A 101 -9.20 -10.77 -5.52
C ASP A 101 -9.28 -12.12 -6.25
N ASN A 102 -9.28 -13.21 -5.49
CA ASN A 102 -9.51 -14.57 -6.00
C ASN A 102 -10.88 -14.72 -6.71
N ARG A 103 -11.90 -13.99 -6.27
CA ARG A 103 -13.27 -14.02 -6.80
C ARG A 103 -13.41 -13.23 -8.10
N GLY A 104 -12.35 -12.58 -8.58
CA GLY A 104 -12.30 -11.80 -9.82
C GLY A 104 -12.68 -10.33 -9.66
N ASN A 105 -12.94 -9.84 -8.44
CA ASN A 105 -13.29 -8.44 -8.21
C ASN A 105 -12.03 -7.58 -8.15
N ALA A 106 -11.98 -6.51 -8.94
CA ALA A 106 -10.90 -5.55 -8.95
C ALA A 106 -11.23 -4.33 -8.06
N PHE A 107 -10.25 -3.89 -7.28
CA PHE A 107 -10.34 -2.73 -6.40
C PHE A 107 -9.14 -1.83 -6.61
N GLU A 108 -9.40 -0.52 -6.72
CA GLU A 108 -8.37 0.49 -6.88
C GLU A 108 -8.18 1.29 -5.59
N PHE A 109 -6.92 1.53 -5.24
CA PHE A 109 -6.52 2.26 -4.05
C PHE A 109 -5.49 3.32 -4.41
N LYS A 110 -5.55 4.43 -3.68
CA LYS A 110 -4.59 5.52 -3.78
C LYS A 110 -3.86 5.66 -2.46
N HIS A 111 -2.54 5.68 -2.50
CA HIS A 111 -1.70 5.84 -1.31
C HIS A 111 -0.73 7.00 -1.50
N PRO A 112 -0.98 8.17 -0.88
CA PRO A 112 -0.06 9.30 -0.95
C PRO A 112 1.16 9.08 -0.04
N VAL A 113 2.35 9.31 -0.60
CA VAL A 113 3.63 9.28 0.09
C VAL A 113 4.21 10.70 0.06
N LYS A 114 4.49 11.26 1.24
CA LYS A 114 5.10 12.59 1.34
C LYS A 114 6.58 12.50 0.97
N LEU A 115 7.10 13.55 0.35
CA LEU A 115 8.50 13.75 -0.03
C LEU A 115 8.98 15.12 0.47
N ILE A 116 10.28 15.38 0.37
CA ILE A 116 10.92 16.68 0.71
C ILE A 116 11.34 17.43 -0.56
#